data_AF-A0A172XD29-F1
#
_entry.id   AF-A0A172XD29-F1
#
_cell.length_a   1.000
_cell.length_b   1.000
_cell.length_c   1.000
_cell.angle_alpha   90.00
_cell.angle_beta   90.00
_cell.angle_gamma   90.00
#
_symmetry.space_group_name_H-M   'P 1'
#
loop_
_entity.id
_entity.type
_entity.pdbx_description
1 polymer ?
#
loop_
_entity_poly.entity_id
_entity_poly.type
_entity_poly.pdbx_seq_one_letter_code
_entity_poly.pdbx_strand_id
1 'polypeptide(L)'
;MLKVRYRNSLLVLILLLLLVMGCNFKSPKDAAASGENSIVKKNEKDPKEHDTESLNAKLDNLLNTFGISEAGKRSIVRIKDVVTDVGIGSVEGYRNYTDSELYALLNDLGAAKIQEIIKADLELVKTQKTALEAINNVHKPKERQNLQLRFNSKRNEYPLHLKGLFNESDFNVVYSNVIGDNYVNEFTAIKEEIIQVIGDFDLYKGLSSREKSVVDYIQSVVTNANFCYANNDCKTYTLTEFYALLNSLGDAKIREMIKVNLDVFKVREEIEADIAGLTEEKVKQALKTRLASYNNEYAFILRGAFNASGADNIYSRFMKINYINAYINLKKKIRDPRVLDVYTWLSDEDKGVIDKIQGIVTDSNIGHAKGYKTYTDSEFNDLLNNLGASKTRSMITAFLRANVLREMALEAINTVPAGTAKQNFQNRFNALSNGYALRLKGLFNSLNHDMIYDSVVNDEYSEKFLRMKDDIRHLSSNTADSTASSN
;
A
#
# COMPACT_ATOMS: atom_id res chain seq x y z
N MET A 1 26.08 -25.46 54.80
CA MET A 1 25.82 -26.53 53.78
C MET A 1 24.44 -26.46 53.10
N LEU A 2 23.58 -25.45 53.33
CA LEU A 2 22.26 -25.35 52.67
C LEU A 2 22.25 -24.66 51.30
N LYS A 3 23.24 -23.82 50.96
CA LYS A 3 23.24 -23.03 49.70
C LYS A 3 23.64 -23.80 48.43
N VAL A 4 24.26 -24.98 48.56
CA VAL A 4 24.74 -25.77 47.40
C VAL A 4 23.67 -26.74 46.90
N ARG A 5 22.77 -27.23 47.78
CA ARG A 5 21.70 -28.17 47.41
C ARG A 5 20.60 -27.51 46.56
N TYR A 6 20.27 -26.25 46.83
CA TYR A 6 19.27 -25.51 46.05
C TYR A 6 19.71 -25.18 44.62
N ARG A 7 21.01 -24.93 44.39
CA ARG A 7 21.52 -24.67 43.03
C ARG A 7 21.52 -25.92 42.15
N ASN A 8 21.83 -27.09 42.70
CA ASN A 8 21.73 -28.35 41.96
C ASN A 8 20.27 -28.72 41.66
N SER A 9 19.35 -28.50 42.61
CA SER A 9 17.92 -28.77 42.38
C SER A 9 17.29 -27.85 41.32
N LEU A 10 17.71 -26.58 41.27
CA LEU A 10 17.25 -25.61 40.28
C LEU A 10 17.81 -25.90 38.88
N LEU A 11 19.07 -26.34 38.78
CA LEU A 11 19.70 -26.74 37.52
C LEU A 11 19.08 -28.01 36.92
N VAL A 12 18.71 -28.98 37.77
CA VAL A 12 18.00 -30.19 37.32
C VAL A 12 16.57 -29.86 36.84
N LEU A 13 15.89 -28.91 37.50
CA LEU A 13 14.56 -28.45 37.07
C LEU A 13 14.61 -27.70 35.72
N ILE A 14 15.65 -26.89 35.48
CA ILE A 14 15.86 -26.17 34.22
C ILE A 14 16.25 -27.15 33.09
N LEU A 15 17.05 -28.17 33.37
CA LEU A 15 17.40 -29.22 32.40
C LEU A 15 16.19 -30.09 32.01
N LEU A 16 15.28 -30.37 32.95
CA LEU A 16 14.02 -31.07 32.67
C LEU A 16 13.06 -30.23 31.81
N LEU A 17 13.01 -28.91 32.02
CA LEU A 17 12.20 -28.00 31.18
C LEU A 17 12.74 -27.86 29.75
N LEU A 18 14.06 -27.98 29.54
CA LEU A 18 14.68 -27.95 28.21
C LEU A 18 14.48 -29.27 27.44
N LEU A 19 14.34 -30.41 28.13
CA LEU A 19 14.05 -31.71 27.51
C LEU A 19 12.62 -31.81 26.94
N VAL A 20 11.67 -31.04 27.47
CA VAL A 20 10.27 -31.04 27.00
C VAL A 20 10.07 -30.18 25.74
N MET A 21 11.01 -29.28 25.40
CA MET A 21 10.96 -28.49 24.15
C MET A 21 11.52 -29.22 22.92
N GLY A 22 12.06 -30.44 23.07
CA GLY A 22 12.69 -31.21 21.99
C GLY A 22 11.76 -32.14 21.19
N CYS A 23 10.48 -32.27 21.56
CA CYS A 23 9.55 -33.18 20.88
C CYS A 23 8.81 -32.49 19.72
N ASN A 24 9.26 -32.82 18.51
CA ASN A 24 8.77 -32.37 17.22
C ASN A 24 7.39 -32.99 16.89
N PHE A 25 6.29 -32.24 17.06
CA PHE A 25 4.98 -32.66 16.56
C PHE A 25 4.81 -32.27 15.09
N LYS A 26 5.17 -33.19 14.20
CA LYS A 26 4.69 -33.18 12.81
C LYS A 26 3.18 -33.45 12.80
N SER A 27 2.42 -32.58 12.15
CA SER A 27 1.00 -32.81 11.80
C SER A 27 0.88 -33.83 10.66
N PRO A 28 -0.14 -34.71 10.65
CA PRO A 28 -0.53 -35.45 9.45
C PRO A 28 -1.61 -34.71 8.67
N LYS A 29 -1.37 -34.60 7.36
CA LYS A 29 -2.36 -34.27 6.32
C LYS A 29 -3.04 -35.55 5.83
N ASP A 30 -4.25 -35.37 5.31
CA ASP A 30 -5.09 -36.34 4.61
C ASP A 30 -4.36 -37.12 3.50
N ALA A 31 -4.67 -38.42 3.38
CA ALA A 31 -4.63 -39.15 2.11
C ALA A 31 -5.57 -40.37 2.18
N ALA A 32 -6.35 -40.53 1.12
CA ALA A 32 -7.44 -41.47 0.94
C ALA A 32 -7.01 -42.91 0.59
N ALA A 33 -7.92 -43.84 0.91
CA ALA A 33 -8.36 -45.03 0.18
C ALA A 33 -7.35 -46.03 -0.43
N SER A 34 -7.48 -47.30 -0.02
CA SER A 34 -7.83 -48.46 -0.86
C SER A 34 -7.14 -49.76 -0.38
N GLY A 35 -7.88 -50.88 -0.36
CA GLY A 35 -7.30 -52.22 -0.44
C GLY A 35 -7.85 -53.26 0.53
N GLU A 36 -8.75 -54.11 0.05
CA GLU A 36 -9.35 -55.30 0.67
C GLU A 36 -8.35 -56.36 1.16
N ASN A 37 -8.66 -57.08 2.26
CA ASN A 37 -9.23 -58.44 2.18
C ASN A 37 -9.43 -59.16 3.55
N SER A 38 -10.67 -59.63 3.73
CA SER A 38 -11.08 -61.00 4.12
C SER A 38 -11.00 -61.54 5.57
N ILE A 39 -12.21 -61.71 6.13
CA ILE A 39 -12.82 -62.93 6.74
C ILE A 39 -12.28 -63.40 8.12
N VAL A 40 -13.16 -63.39 9.14
CA VAL A 40 -13.83 -64.57 9.74
C VAL A 40 -15.00 -64.10 10.62
N LYS A 41 -16.18 -64.69 10.40
CA LYS A 41 -17.40 -64.53 11.19
C LYS A 41 -17.33 -65.33 12.51
N LYS A 42 -17.81 -64.75 13.61
CA LYS A 42 -18.56 -65.50 14.61
C LYS A 42 -19.67 -64.62 15.18
N ASN A 43 -20.89 -65.10 15.02
CA ASN A 43 -22.11 -64.50 15.54
C ASN A 43 -22.21 -64.77 17.03
N GLU A 44 -22.50 -63.74 17.82
CA GLU A 44 -23.24 -63.87 19.07
C GLU A 44 -24.20 -62.67 19.15
N LYS A 45 -25.49 -62.97 19.35
CA LYS A 45 -26.60 -62.00 19.39
C LYS A 45 -26.78 -61.49 20.81
N ASP A 46 -26.71 -60.17 20.98
CA ASP A 46 -27.62 -59.28 21.75
C ASP A 46 -26.85 -58.02 22.23
N PRO A 47 -27.51 -56.89 22.55
CA PRO A 47 -28.66 -56.25 21.93
C PRO A 47 -28.34 -54.76 21.59
N LYS A 48 -28.97 -54.21 20.55
CA LYS A 48 -29.09 -52.77 20.21
C LYS A 48 -28.01 -51.84 20.80
N GLU A 49 -26.93 -51.65 20.07
CA GLU A 49 -26.03 -50.52 20.28
C GLU A 49 -26.82 -49.23 19.96
N HIS A 50 -27.23 -48.56 21.03
CA HIS A 50 -27.89 -47.27 20.99
C HIS A 50 -26.87 -46.27 20.42
N ASP A 51 -27.14 -45.70 19.24
CA ASP A 51 -26.36 -44.61 18.66
C ASP A 51 -26.12 -43.55 19.74
N THR A 52 -24.94 -43.57 20.34
CA THR A 52 -24.56 -42.63 21.39
C THR A 52 -23.88 -41.48 20.69
N GLU A 53 -24.70 -40.57 20.17
CA GLU A 53 -24.25 -39.31 19.59
C GLU A 53 -23.21 -38.66 20.52
N SER A 54 -21.99 -38.46 20.01
CA SER A 54 -20.86 -37.86 20.74
C SER A 54 -21.28 -36.51 21.33
N LEU A 55 -20.82 -36.16 22.55
CA LEU A 55 -21.17 -34.88 23.20
C LEU A 55 -20.98 -33.70 22.24
N ASN A 56 -19.91 -33.71 21.44
CA ASN A 56 -19.63 -32.61 20.52
C ASN A 56 -20.74 -32.42 19.47
N ALA A 57 -21.35 -33.51 19.00
CA ALA A 57 -22.50 -33.45 18.07
C ALA A 57 -23.77 -32.96 18.78
N LYS A 58 -24.03 -33.43 20.01
CA LYS A 58 -25.15 -32.94 20.83
C LYS A 58 -25.04 -31.44 21.13
N LEU A 59 -23.84 -30.99 21.50
CA LEU A 59 -23.56 -29.59 21.80
C LEU A 59 -23.65 -28.72 20.55
N ASP A 60 -23.13 -29.17 19.40
CA ASP A 60 -23.28 -28.42 18.15
C ASP A 60 -24.74 -28.29 17.73
N ASN A 61 -25.54 -29.36 17.84
CA ASN A 61 -26.98 -29.34 17.60
C ASN A 61 -27.74 -28.36 18.52
N LEU A 62 -27.40 -28.33 19.82
CA LEU A 62 -27.96 -27.38 20.78
C LEU A 62 -27.61 -25.93 20.40
N LEU A 63 -26.34 -25.66 20.12
CA LEU A 63 -25.87 -24.32 19.74
C LEU A 63 -26.44 -23.85 18.39
N ASN A 64 -26.64 -24.77 17.44
CA ASN A 64 -27.34 -24.50 16.17
C ASN A 64 -28.80 -24.11 16.42
N THR A 65 -29.49 -24.84 17.31
CA THR A 65 -30.87 -24.53 17.71
C THR A 65 -30.98 -23.16 18.38
N PHE A 66 -29.97 -22.76 19.15
CA PHE A 66 -29.87 -21.44 19.76
C PHE A 66 -29.39 -20.33 18.80
N GLY A 67 -29.12 -20.66 17.53
CA GLY A 67 -28.66 -19.69 16.53
C GLY A 67 -27.28 -19.10 16.83
N ILE A 68 -26.41 -19.85 17.53
CA ILE A 68 -25.09 -19.38 17.94
C ILE A 68 -24.13 -19.37 16.75
N SER A 69 -23.46 -18.24 16.55
CA SER A 69 -22.45 -18.09 15.50
C SER A 69 -21.23 -19.00 15.70
N GLU A 70 -20.47 -19.26 14.62
CA GLU A 70 -19.22 -20.03 14.68
C GLU A 70 -18.18 -19.48 15.68
N ALA A 71 -18.13 -18.15 15.85
CA ALA A 71 -17.28 -17.54 16.87
C ALA A 71 -17.76 -17.88 18.29
N GLY A 72 -19.07 -17.86 18.51
CA GLY A 72 -19.68 -18.25 19.78
C GLY A 72 -19.53 -19.74 20.08
N LYS A 73 -19.63 -20.61 19.07
CA LYS A 73 -19.36 -22.04 19.24
C LYS A 73 -17.93 -22.30 19.73
N ARG A 74 -16.94 -21.61 19.14
CA ARG A 74 -15.55 -21.68 19.62
C ARG A 74 -15.38 -21.18 21.05
N SER A 75 -16.16 -20.18 21.48
CA SER A 75 -16.19 -19.74 22.89
C SER A 75 -16.71 -20.83 23.81
N ILE A 76 -17.82 -21.48 23.46
CA ILE A 76 -18.37 -22.58 24.26
C ILE A 76 -17.41 -23.78 24.31
N VAL A 77 -16.71 -24.11 23.23
CA VAL A 77 -15.68 -25.15 23.23
C VAL A 77 -14.54 -24.81 24.20
N ARG A 78 -14.03 -23.56 24.19
CA ARG A 78 -13.01 -23.14 25.17
C ARG A 78 -13.48 -23.26 26.62
N ILE A 79 -14.72 -22.85 26.90
CA ILE A 79 -15.30 -22.95 28.24
C ILE A 79 -15.42 -24.43 28.64
N LYS A 80 -15.96 -25.27 27.75
CA LYS A 80 -16.05 -26.73 27.94
C LYS A 80 -14.69 -27.29 28.33
N ASP A 81 -13.67 -27.06 27.51
CA ASP A 81 -12.33 -27.62 27.70
C ASP A 81 -11.77 -27.29 29.09
N VAL A 82 -12.11 -26.13 29.65
CA VAL A 82 -11.71 -25.75 31.01
C VAL A 82 -12.54 -26.46 32.08
N VAL A 83 -13.87 -26.39 32.00
CA VAL A 83 -14.76 -26.85 33.08
C VAL A 83 -14.84 -28.38 33.20
N THR A 84 -14.47 -29.11 32.14
CA THR A 84 -14.41 -30.58 32.14
C THR A 84 -13.01 -31.15 32.41
N ASP A 85 -11.95 -30.32 32.38
CA ASP A 85 -10.56 -30.78 32.60
C ASP A 85 -10.25 -30.99 34.10
N VAL A 86 -10.14 -32.25 34.51
CA VAL A 86 -9.83 -32.66 35.89
C VAL A 86 -8.52 -32.09 36.45
N GLY A 87 -7.57 -31.68 35.60
CA GLY A 87 -6.31 -31.09 36.04
C GLY A 87 -6.47 -29.68 36.57
N ILE A 88 -7.43 -28.92 36.05
CA ILE A 88 -7.68 -27.53 36.43
C ILE A 88 -8.59 -27.50 37.67
N GLY A 89 -8.21 -26.74 38.71
CA GLY A 89 -9.05 -26.53 39.89
C GLY A 89 -9.06 -27.68 40.91
N SER A 90 -8.29 -28.74 40.68
CA SER A 90 -8.27 -29.92 41.55
C SER A 90 -7.74 -29.64 42.95
N VAL A 91 -6.76 -28.73 43.08
CA VAL A 91 -6.18 -28.31 44.37
C VAL A 91 -7.18 -27.45 45.15
N GLU A 92 -7.95 -26.63 44.44
CA GLU A 92 -8.96 -25.72 44.97
C GLU A 92 -10.27 -26.44 45.30
N GLY A 93 -10.41 -27.71 44.90
CA GLY A 93 -11.62 -28.50 45.08
C GLY A 93 -12.77 -28.08 44.16
N TYR A 94 -12.47 -27.46 43.02
CA TYR A 94 -13.49 -27.03 42.07
C TYR A 94 -14.18 -28.21 41.38
N ARG A 95 -15.47 -28.02 41.11
CA ARG A 95 -16.32 -28.96 40.41
C ARG A 95 -15.72 -29.29 39.05
N ASN A 96 -15.76 -30.57 38.72
CA ASN A 96 -15.48 -31.05 37.38
C ASN A 96 -16.78 -31.50 36.73
N TYR A 97 -17.19 -30.84 35.65
CA TYR A 97 -18.38 -31.27 34.93
C TYR A 97 -18.08 -32.50 34.10
N THR A 98 -18.99 -33.46 34.14
CA THR A 98 -19.13 -34.45 33.09
C THR A 98 -19.77 -33.82 31.85
N ASP A 99 -19.56 -34.47 30.71
CA ASP A 99 -20.16 -34.07 29.45
C ASP A 99 -21.69 -33.90 29.53
N SER A 100 -22.37 -34.80 30.24
CA SER A 100 -23.83 -34.75 30.45
C SER A 100 -24.25 -33.61 31.36
N GLU A 101 -23.51 -33.32 32.43
CA GLU A 101 -23.85 -32.22 33.35
C GLU A 101 -23.66 -30.86 32.69
N LEU A 102 -22.59 -30.69 31.91
CA LEU A 102 -22.38 -29.46 31.16
C LEU A 102 -23.46 -29.26 30.10
N TYR A 103 -23.86 -30.31 29.38
CA TYR A 103 -24.96 -30.23 28.42
C TYR A 103 -26.27 -29.80 29.08
N ALA A 104 -26.62 -30.40 30.22
CA ALA A 104 -27.82 -30.05 30.98
C ALA A 104 -27.77 -28.59 31.45
N LEU A 105 -26.64 -28.15 32.02
CA LEU A 105 -26.41 -26.76 32.44
C LEU A 105 -26.64 -25.78 31.29
N LEU A 106 -26.04 -26.03 30.12
CA LEU A 106 -26.19 -25.17 28.94
C LEU A 106 -27.63 -25.17 28.41
N ASN A 107 -28.30 -26.32 28.42
CA ASN A 107 -29.71 -26.40 28.03
C ASN A 107 -30.62 -25.58 28.97
N ASP A 108 -30.38 -25.67 30.28
CA ASP A 108 -31.18 -24.98 31.31
C ASP A 108 -30.93 -23.45 31.33
N LEU A 109 -29.72 -23.00 30.98
CA LEU A 109 -29.43 -21.59 30.75
C LEU A 109 -30.26 -21.00 29.60
N GLY A 110 -30.49 -21.79 28.55
CA GLY A 110 -31.19 -21.38 27.35
C GLY A 110 -30.40 -20.39 26.47
N ALA A 111 -30.94 -20.11 25.28
CA ALA A 111 -30.26 -19.35 24.24
C ALA A 111 -29.80 -17.95 24.68
N ALA A 112 -30.66 -17.19 25.36
CA ALA A 112 -30.38 -15.80 25.73
C ALA A 112 -29.18 -15.67 26.68
N LYS A 113 -29.16 -16.46 27.78
CA LYS A 113 -28.05 -16.42 28.75
C LYS A 113 -26.75 -16.93 28.16
N ILE A 114 -26.80 -17.95 27.29
CA ILE A 114 -25.63 -18.44 26.56
C ILE A 114 -25.04 -17.35 25.65
N GLN A 115 -25.87 -16.58 24.95
CA GLN A 115 -25.38 -15.49 24.10
C GLN A 115 -24.63 -14.42 24.91
N GLU A 116 -25.09 -14.13 26.13
CA GLU A 116 -24.41 -13.18 27.01
C GLU A 116 -23.08 -13.72 27.56
N ILE A 117 -23.04 -14.99 27.97
CA ILE A 117 -21.79 -15.67 28.37
C ILE A 117 -20.77 -15.65 27.21
N ILE A 118 -21.23 -15.94 25.99
CA ILE A 118 -20.40 -15.88 24.78
C ILE A 118 -19.86 -14.47 24.55
N LYS A 119 -20.70 -13.45 24.73
CA LYS A 119 -20.29 -12.06 24.56
C LYS A 119 -19.18 -11.68 25.55
N ALA A 120 -19.30 -12.07 26.81
CA ALA A 120 -18.29 -11.83 27.84
C ALA A 120 -16.94 -12.50 27.48
N ASP A 121 -16.96 -13.78 27.08
CA ASP A 121 -15.75 -14.49 26.67
C ASP A 121 -15.11 -13.88 25.39
N LEU A 122 -15.91 -13.51 24.40
CA LEU A 122 -15.41 -12.86 23.19
C LEU A 122 -14.78 -11.49 23.47
N GLU A 123 -15.34 -10.72 24.40
CA GLU A 123 -14.77 -9.45 24.86
C GLU A 123 -13.41 -9.65 25.54
N LEU A 124 -13.29 -10.67 26.39
CA LEU A 124 -12.02 -11.03 27.01
C LEU A 124 -10.97 -11.41 25.95
N VAL A 125 -11.30 -12.32 25.03
CA VAL A 125 -10.38 -12.77 23.98
C VAL A 125 -9.93 -11.61 23.09
N LYS A 126 -10.85 -10.71 22.73
CA LYS A 126 -10.53 -9.48 21.99
C LYS A 126 -9.56 -8.62 22.79
N THR A 127 -9.82 -8.40 24.08
CA THR A 127 -8.99 -7.57 24.94
C THR A 127 -7.59 -8.15 25.09
N GLN A 128 -7.46 -9.46 25.31
CA GLN A 128 -6.17 -10.17 25.34
C GLN A 128 -5.37 -9.98 24.05
N LYS A 129 -6.02 -10.17 22.89
CA LYS A 129 -5.36 -9.97 21.59
C LYS A 129 -4.83 -8.55 21.45
N THR A 130 -5.66 -7.54 21.75
CA THR A 130 -5.25 -6.13 21.64
C THR A 130 -4.13 -5.77 22.63
N ALA A 131 -4.15 -6.33 23.84
CA ALA A 131 -3.09 -6.12 24.82
C ALA A 131 -1.77 -6.72 24.36
N LEU A 132 -1.78 -7.95 23.84
CA LEU A 132 -0.58 -8.61 23.32
C LEU A 132 0.03 -7.85 22.12
N GLU A 133 -0.83 -7.40 21.19
CA GLU A 133 -0.39 -6.53 20.09
C GLU A 133 0.26 -5.25 20.60
N ALA A 134 -0.33 -4.60 21.62
CA ALA A 134 0.25 -3.41 22.23
C ALA A 134 1.59 -3.68 22.92
N ILE A 135 1.74 -4.80 23.64
CA ILE A 135 3.01 -5.21 24.27
C ILE A 135 4.11 -5.40 23.22
N ASN A 136 3.79 -6.06 22.11
CA ASN A 136 4.76 -6.28 21.02
C ASN A 136 5.28 -4.96 20.43
N ASN A 137 4.50 -3.89 20.54
CA ASN A 137 4.87 -2.56 20.06
C ASN A 137 5.69 -1.73 21.08
N VAL A 138 5.94 -2.24 22.30
CA VAL A 138 6.77 -1.55 23.29
C VAL A 138 8.26 -1.68 22.93
N HIS A 139 8.94 -0.54 22.77
CA HIS A 139 10.35 -0.50 22.34
C HIS A 139 11.35 -0.77 23.48
N LYS A 140 11.04 -0.34 24.71
CA LYS A 140 11.88 -0.56 25.91
C LYS A 140 11.94 -2.07 26.22
N PRO A 141 13.05 -2.80 25.96
CA PRO A 141 13.04 -4.26 26.03
C PRO A 141 12.72 -4.81 27.41
N LYS A 142 13.20 -4.13 28.46
CA LYS A 142 12.92 -4.47 29.86
C LYS A 142 11.45 -4.28 30.22
N GLU A 143 10.85 -3.15 29.83
CA GLU A 143 9.42 -2.90 30.07
C GLU A 143 8.55 -3.87 29.27
N ARG A 144 8.87 -4.09 27.99
CA ARG A 144 8.19 -5.09 27.16
C ARG A 144 8.25 -6.46 27.81
N GLN A 145 9.42 -6.88 28.28
CA GLN A 145 9.59 -8.17 28.95
C GLN A 145 8.74 -8.25 30.24
N ASN A 146 8.73 -7.20 31.06
CA ASN A 146 7.93 -7.14 32.28
C ASN A 146 6.42 -7.24 31.99
N LEU A 147 5.94 -6.46 31.01
CA LEU A 147 4.55 -6.47 30.55
C LEU A 147 4.16 -7.83 29.97
N GLN A 148 5.05 -8.44 29.17
CA GLN A 148 4.84 -9.79 28.61
C GLN A 148 4.75 -10.85 29.71
N LEU A 149 5.60 -10.78 30.74
CA LEU A 149 5.55 -11.71 31.87
C LEU A 149 4.23 -11.59 32.64
N ARG A 150 3.78 -10.37 32.92
CA ARG A 150 2.50 -10.12 33.59
C ARG A 150 1.31 -10.57 32.76
N PHE A 151 1.30 -10.26 31.46
CA PHE A 151 0.28 -10.73 30.52
C PHE A 151 0.20 -12.27 30.50
N ASN A 152 1.36 -12.94 30.42
CA ASN A 152 1.42 -14.40 30.42
C ASN A 152 0.92 -14.98 31.75
N SER A 153 1.25 -14.36 32.89
CA SER A 153 0.73 -14.77 34.21
C SER A 153 -0.79 -14.73 34.22
N LYS A 154 -1.38 -13.58 33.85
CA LYS A 154 -2.84 -13.40 33.86
C LYS A 154 -3.57 -14.29 32.86
N ARG A 155 -2.96 -14.54 31.70
CA ARG A 155 -3.48 -15.50 30.72
C ARG A 155 -3.45 -16.93 31.25
N ASN A 156 -2.41 -17.31 31.99
CA ASN A 156 -2.27 -18.65 32.55
C ASN A 156 -3.13 -18.87 33.81
N GLU A 157 -3.44 -17.80 34.55
CA GLU A 157 -4.36 -17.81 35.70
C GLU A 157 -5.83 -17.95 35.26
N TYR A 158 -6.19 -17.46 34.07
CA TYR A 158 -7.58 -17.39 33.62
C TYR A 158 -8.34 -18.72 33.57
N PRO A 159 -7.78 -19.85 33.08
CA PRO A 159 -8.49 -21.12 33.08
C PRO A 159 -8.94 -21.57 34.47
N LEU A 160 -8.09 -21.37 35.49
CA LEU A 160 -8.44 -21.69 36.88
C LEU A 160 -9.56 -20.77 37.38
N HIS A 161 -9.47 -19.47 37.08
CA HIS A 161 -10.50 -18.49 37.42
C HIS A 161 -11.85 -18.84 36.78
N LEU A 162 -11.86 -19.10 35.48
CA LEU A 162 -13.05 -19.51 34.73
C LEU A 162 -13.69 -20.77 35.30
N LYS A 163 -12.87 -21.74 35.72
CA LYS A 163 -13.37 -22.95 36.38
C LYS A 163 -14.08 -22.63 37.71
N GLY A 164 -13.54 -21.69 38.49
CA GLY A 164 -14.15 -21.20 39.71
C GLY A 164 -15.54 -20.57 39.48
N LEU A 165 -15.74 -19.85 38.38
CA LEU A 165 -17.04 -19.25 38.04
C LEU A 165 -18.14 -20.31 37.80
N PHE A 166 -17.73 -21.49 37.35
CA PHE A 166 -18.59 -22.65 37.09
C PHE A 166 -18.63 -23.62 38.29
N ASN A 167 -18.17 -23.27 39.49
CA ASN A 167 -18.08 -24.22 40.61
C ASN A 167 -19.43 -24.64 41.24
N GLU A 168 -20.57 -24.30 40.63
CA GLU A 168 -21.91 -24.46 41.23
C GLU A 168 -22.82 -25.33 40.35
N SER A 169 -23.73 -26.08 40.94
CA SER A 169 -24.70 -26.89 40.17
C SER A 169 -25.89 -26.09 39.67
N ASP A 170 -26.21 -24.95 40.30
CA ASP A 170 -27.33 -24.09 39.89
C ASP A 170 -26.90 -23.20 38.72
N PHE A 171 -27.58 -23.36 37.59
CA PHE A 171 -27.30 -22.61 36.36
C PHE A 171 -27.49 -21.09 36.51
N ASN A 172 -28.40 -20.63 37.37
CA ASN A 172 -28.58 -19.19 37.62
C ASN A 172 -27.40 -18.61 38.40
N VAL A 173 -26.80 -19.39 39.30
CA VAL A 173 -25.62 -18.98 40.04
C VAL A 173 -24.40 -18.92 39.12
N VAL A 174 -24.19 -19.95 38.29
CA VAL A 174 -23.12 -19.96 37.28
C VAL A 174 -23.24 -18.76 36.33
N TYR A 175 -24.44 -18.51 35.80
CA TYR A 175 -24.68 -17.35 34.96
C TYR A 175 -24.36 -16.02 35.66
N SER A 176 -24.82 -15.85 36.91
CA SER A 176 -24.57 -14.64 37.68
C SER A 176 -23.08 -14.43 37.96
N ASN A 177 -22.34 -15.51 38.25
CA ASN A 177 -20.89 -15.48 38.44
C ASN A 177 -20.16 -15.02 37.16
N VAL A 178 -20.54 -15.56 35.99
CA VAL A 178 -19.90 -15.22 34.72
C VAL A 178 -20.20 -13.79 34.29
N ILE A 179 -21.45 -13.33 34.41
CA ILE A 179 -21.82 -11.96 34.00
C ILE A 179 -21.33 -10.90 35.00
N GLY A 180 -21.22 -11.28 36.28
CA GLY A 180 -20.61 -10.43 37.31
C GLY A 180 -19.08 -10.41 37.28
N ASP A 181 -18.44 -11.23 36.44
CA ASP A 181 -17.00 -11.33 36.37
C ASP A 181 -16.35 -10.06 35.78
N ASN A 182 -15.20 -9.70 36.34
CA ASN A 182 -14.44 -8.52 35.90
C ASN A 182 -12.99 -8.86 35.53
N TYR A 183 -12.67 -10.14 35.29
CA TYR A 183 -11.31 -10.58 34.98
C TYR A 183 -10.75 -9.93 33.70
N VAL A 184 -11.62 -9.47 32.79
CA VAL A 184 -11.22 -8.66 31.63
C VAL A 184 -10.41 -7.42 32.01
N ASN A 185 -10.66 -6.85 33.20
CA ASN A 185 -9.96 -5.68 33.71
C ASN A 185 -8.46 -5.91 33.92
N GLU A 186 -8.03 -7.15 34.18
CA GLU A 186 -6.60 -7.50 34.30
C GLU A 186 -5.84 -7.20 33.00
N PHE A 187 -6.47 -7.45 31.85
CA PHE A 187 -5.88 -7.15 30.53
C PHE A 187 -6.07 -5.68 30.14
N THR A 188 -7.16 -5.05 30.57
CA THR A 188 -7.38 -3.60 30.39
C THR A 188 -6.34 -2.78 31.14
N ALA A 189 -6.03 -3.13 32.39
CA ALA A 189 -5.01 -2.46 33.19
C ALA A 189 -3.62 -2.54 32.54
N ILE A 190 -3.26 -3.70 31.96
CA ILE A 190 -2.01 -3.84 31.20
C ILE A 190 -1.98 -2.89 29.98
N LYS A 191 -3.11 -2.70 29.29
CA LYS A 191 -3.20 -1.74 28.17
C LYS A 191 -3.02 -0.29 28.63
N GLU A 192 -3.64 0.07 29.75
CA GLU A 192 -3.52 1.41 30.32
C GLU A 192 -2.08 1.72 30.75
N GLU A 193 -1.38 0.74 31.33
CA GLU A 193 0.03 0.87 31.67
C GLU A 193 0.92 1.02 30.43
N ILE A 194 0.62 0.32 29.34
CA ILE A 194 1.33 0.51 28.06
C ILE A 194 1.16 1.95 27.55
N ILE A 195 -0.01 2.55 27.71
CA ILE A 195 -0.24 3.97 27.36
C ILE A 195 0.68 4.87 28.19
N GLN A 196 0.88 4.59 29.49
CA GLN A 196 1.81 5.34 30.34
C GLN A 196 3.27 5.13 29.91
N VAL A 197 3.68 3.89 29.63
CA VAL A 197 5.03 3.56 29.15
C VAL A 197 5.36 4.23 27.81
N ILE A 198 4.35 4.38 26.94
CA ILE A 198 4.43 5.12 25.67
C ILE A 198 4.43 6.64 25.91
N GLY A 199 3.68 7.14 26.91
CA GLY A 199 3.64 8.57 27.26
C GLY A 199 5.00 9.16 27.66
N ASP A 200 5.93 8.33 28.13
CA ASP A 200 7.32 8.71 28.41
C ASP A 200 8.22 8.82 27.16
N PHE A 201 7.74 8.45 25.98
CA PHE A 201 8.45 8.62 24.71
C PHE A 201 8.29 10.06 24.21
N ASP A 202 9.10 10.97 24.73
CA ASP A 202 9.20 12.32 24.17
C ASP A 202 10.08 12.31 22.92
N LEU A 203 9.46 11.99 21.77
CA LEU A 203 10.07 12.00 20.44
C LEU A 203 10.90 13.28 20.16
N TYR A 204 10.45 14.41 20.70
CA TYR A 204 11.05 15.72 20.46
C TYR A 204 12.20 16.04 21.42
N LYS A 205 12.42 15.20 22.45
CA LYS A 205 13.48 15.38 23.44
C LYS A 205 14.85 15.16 22.78
N GLY A 206 15.71 16.16 22.89
CA GLY A 206 17.06 16.10 22.30
C GLY A 206 17.09 16.23 20.78
N LEU A 207 15.98 16.62 20.14
CA LEU A 207 15.97 17.13 18.76
C LEU A 207 16.13 18.65 18.76
N SER A 208 16.97 19.17 17.87
CA SER A 208 17.07 20.59 17.55
C SER A 208 15.81 21.07 16.84
N SER A 209 15.50 22.38 16.88
CA SER A 209 14.31 22.93 16.21
C SER A 209 14.19 22.53 14.73
N ARG A 210 15.32 22.42 14.03
CA ARG A 210 15.35 21.99 12.62
C ARG A 210 14.98 20.51 12.44
N GLU A 211 15.47 19.65 13.34
CA GLU A 211 15.07 18.23 13.35
C GLU A 211 13.60 18.07 13.71
N LYS A 212 13.06 18.90 14.62
CA LYS A 212 11.62 18.91 14.95
C LYS A 212 10.77 19.26 13.73
N SER A 213 11.14 20.29 12.97
CA SER A 213 10.42 20.67 11.75
C SER A 213 10.43 19.57 10.67
N VAL A 214 11.48 18.74 10.62
CA VAL A 214 11.50 17.57 9.75
C VAL A 214 10.48 16.52 10.21
N VAL A 215 10.40 16.24 11.50
CA VAL A 215 9.40 15.33 12.07
C VAL A 215 7.98 15.86 11.79
N ASP A 216 7.74 17.15 12.03
CA ASP A 216 6.47 17.82 11.75
C ASP A 216 6.10 17.70 10.26
N TYR A 217 7.07 17.87 9.37
CA TYR A 217 6.86 17.70 7.93
C TYR A 217 6.47 16.27 7.57
N ILE A 218 7.23 15.27 8.04
CA ILE A 218 6.91 13.84 7.81
C ILE A 218 5.50 13.53 8.31
N GLN A 219 5.17 13.98 9.53
CA GLN A 219 3.85 13.84 10.13
C GLN A 219 2.78 14.43 9.20
N SER A 220 2.95 15.69 8.79
CA SER A 220 1.98 16.40 7.94
C SER A 220 1.71 15.68 6.62
N VAL A 221 2.71 14.97 6.07
CA VAL A 221 2.57 14.19 4.84
C VAL A 221 1.79 12.90 5.11
N VAL A 222 2.09 12.17 6.18
CA VAL A 222 1.49 10.84 6.44
C VAL A 222 0.11 10.89 7.10
N THR A 223 -0.24 12.01 7.74
CA THR A 223 -1.58 12.25 8.31
C THR A 223 -2.53 12.95 7.33
N ASN A 224 -2.04 13.41 6.18
CA ASN A 224 -2.85 14.11 5.18
C ASN A 224 -3.31 13.14 4.07
N ALA A 225 -4.64 13.02 3.92
CA ALA A 225 -5.25 12.16 2.91
C ALA A 225 -4.96 12.62 1.46
N ASN A 226 -4.66 13.89 1.22
CA ASN A 226 -4.42 14.43 -0.12
C ASN A 226 -3.15 13.87 -0.79
N PHE A 227 -2.21 13.33 -0.01
CA PHE A 227 -1.02 12.67 -0.54
C PHE A 227 -1.25 11.17 -0.83
N CYS A 228 -2.50 10.70 -0.80
CA CYS A 228 -2.88 9.36 -1.21
C CYS A 228 -3.36 9.37 -2.67
N TYR A 229 -2.74 8.57 -3.53
CA TYR A 229 -3.25 8.36 -4.89
C TYR A 229 -4.61 7.68 -4.81
N ALA A 230 -5.61 8.20 -5.54
CA ALA A 230 -6.99 7.71 -5.51
C ALA A 230 -7.16 6.20 -5.79
N ASN A 231 -6.15 5.56 -6.39
CA ASN A 231 -6.18 4.15 -6.79
C ASN A 231 -5.33 3.23 -5.89
N ASN A 232 -4.75 3.74 -4.80
CA ASN A 232 -3.97 2.95 -3.83
C ASN A 232 -4.64 3.00 -2.45
N ASP A 233 -4.77 1.84 -1.80
CA ASP A 233 -5.18 1.73 -0.40
C ASP A 233 -4.08 2.26 0.55
N CYS A 234 -3.80 3.58 0.51
CA CYS A 234 -2.86 4.20 1.43
C CYS A 234 -3.51 4.44 2.79
N LYS A 235 -2.93 3.85 3.85
CA LYS A 235 -3.36 4.11 5.22
C LYS A 235 -3.08 5.57 5.60
N THR A 236 -4.11 6.38 5.87
CA THR A 236 -3.95 7.68 6.55
C THR A 236 -3.71 7.46 8.03
N TYR A 237 -2.55 7.86 8.52
CA TYR A 237 -2.19 7.69 9.93
C TYR A 237 -2.92 8.74 10.75
N THR A 238 -3.47 8.33 11.88
CA THR A 238 -3.78 9.26 12.96
C THR A 238 -2.49 9.70 13.66
N LEU A 239 -2.57 10.80 14.41
CA LEU A 239 -1.43 11.30 15.18
C LEU A 239 -0.88 10.23 16.14
N THR A 240 -1.78 9.52 16.84
CA THR A 240 -1.44 8.44 17.75
C THR A 240 -0.72 7.28 17.05
N GLU A 241 -1.19 6.88 15.88
CA GLU A 241 -0.56 5.79 15.11
C GLU A 241 0.82 6.19 14.57
N PHE A 242 0.99 7.45 14.16
CA PHE A 242 2.29 7.96 13.75
C PHE A 242 3.30 7.93 14.90
N TYR A 243 2.93 8.41 16.09
CA TYR A 243 3.79 8.35 17.26
C TYR A 243 4.11 6.92 17.69
N ALA A 244 3.12 6.02 17.67
CA ALA A 244 3.34 4.60 17.96
C ALA A 244 4.34 3.96 16.98
N LEU A 245 4.23 4.29 15.69
CA LEU A 245 5.17 3.85 14.67
C LEU A 245 6.59 4.36 14.96
N LEU A 246 6.76 5.66 15.21
CA LEU A 246 8.08 6.21 15.50
C LEU A 246 8.69 5.60 16.78
N ASN A 247 7.89 5.44 17.83
CA ASN A 247 8.32 4.74 19.05
C ASN A 247 8.81 3.32 18.74
N SER A 248 8.11 2.57 17.88
CA SER A 248 8.53 1.21 17.50
C SER A 248 9.85 1.16 16.73
N LEU A 249 10.16 2.19 15.92
CA LEU A 249 11.42 2.33 15.18
C LEU A 249 12.63 2.58 16.10
N GLY A 250 12.41 3.35 17.17
CA GLY A 250 13.45 3.78 18.10
C GLY A 250 14.32 4.92 17.58
N ASP A 251 14.99 5.61 18.51
CA ASP A 251 15.71 6.87 18.28
C ASP A 251 16.74 6.81 17.15
N ALA A 252 17.50 5.71 17.05
CA ALA A 252 18.56 5.59 16.05
C ALA A 252 18.01 5.67 14.62
N LYS A 253 16.96 4.89 14.33
CA LYS A 253 16.30 4.88 13.01
C LYS A 253 15.60 6.20 12.72
N ILE A 254 14.95 6.79 13.73
CA ILE A 254 14.34 8.12 13.59
C ILE A 254 15.40 9.16 13.20
N ARG A 255 16.57 9.16 13.85
CA ARG A 255 17.65 10.10 13.52
C ARG A 255 18.19 9.93 12.10
N GLU A 256 18.29 8.69 11.63
CA GLU A 256 18.66 8.41 10.22
C GLU A 256 17.60 8.95 9.24
N MET A 257 16.31 8.71 9.51
CA MET A 257 15.21 9.24 8.70
C MET A 257 15.18 10.78 8.69
N ILE A 258 15.44 11.41 9.85
CA ILE A 258 15.54 12.86 9.98
C ILE A 258 16.68 13.39 9.10
N LYS A 259 17.86 12.75 9.15
CA LYS A 259 19.03 13.17 8.37
C LYS A 259 18.76 13.19 6.87
N VAL A 260 18.08 12.18 6.34
CA VAL A 260 17.70 12.13 4.90
C VAL A 260 16.88 13.35 4.49
N ASN A 261 15.90 13.76 5.30
CA ASN A 261 15.09 14.95 5.01
C ASN A 261 15.85 16.25 5.23
N LEU A 262 16.75 16.32 6.22
CA LEU A 262 17.57 17.50 6.44
C LEU A 262 18.40 17.84 5.20
N ASP A 263 18.97 16.84 4.54
CA ASP A 263 19.71 17.02 3.29
C ASP A 263 18.80 17.56 2.17
N VAL A 264 17.58 17.03 2.05
CA VAL A 264 16.58 17.53 1.09
C VAL A 264 16.19 18.98 1.41
N PHE A 265 15.94 19.31 2.68
CA PHE A 265 15.55 20.65 3.12
C PHE A 265 16.64 21.66 2.80
N LYS A 266 17.90 21.31 3.05
CA LYS A 266 19.05 22.15 2.71
C LYS A 266 19.08 22.48 1.22
N VAL A 267 18.92 21.49 0.34
CA VAL A 267 18.92 21.75 -1.12
C VAL A 267 17.72 22.59 -1.54
N ARG A 268 16.54 22.39 -0.92
CA ARG A 268 15.33 23.21 -1.18
C ARG A 268 15.54 24.67 -0.79
N GLU A 269 16.07 24.94 0.40
CA GLU A 269 16.41 26.29 0.88
C GLU A 269 17.40 26.98 -0.08
N GLU A 270 18.41 26.25 -0.56
CA GLU A 270 19.37 26.76 -1.55
C GLU A 270 18.69 27.11 -2.89
N ILE A 271 17.75 26.27 -3.36
CA ILE A 271 16.95 26.56 -4.56
C ILE A 271 16.06 27.79 -4.36
N GLU A 272 15.39 27.91 -3.21
CA GLU A 272 14.54 29.06 -2.89
C GLU A 272 15.35 30.37 -2.87
N ALA A 273 16.56 30.34 -2.30
CA ALA A 273 17.48 31.45 -2.33
C ALA A 273 17.94 31.80 -3.76
N ASP A 274 18.31 30.80 -4.57
CA ASP A 274 18.70 31.00 -5.97
C ASP A 274 17.54 31.64 -6.78
N ILE A 275 16.30 31.18 -6.60
CA ILE A 275 15.11 31.75 -7.26
C ILE A 275 14.88 33.19 -6.79
N ALA A 276 14.99 33.45 -5.48
CA ALA A 276 14.79 34.79 -4.93
C ALA A 276 15.78 35.81 -5.51
N GLY A 277 17.02 35.37 -5.78
CA GLY A 277 18.09 36.17 -6.36
C GLY A 277 17.96 36.52 -7.84
N LEU A 278 17.01 35.93 -8.58
CA LEU A 278 16.76 36.28 -9.98
C LEU A 278 16.21 37.71 -10.11
N THR A 279 16.25 38.30 -11.31
CA THR A 279 15.66 39.63 -11.56
C THR A 279 14.25 39.53 -12.16
N GLU A 280 14.04 38.57 -13.07
CA GLU A 280 12.79 38.43 -13.83
C GLU A 280 11.66 37.76 -13.02
N GLU A 281 10.63 38.53 -12.64
CA GLU A 281 9.55 38.05 -11.77
C GLU A 281 8.72 36.92 -12.42
N LYS A 282 8.47 36.99 -13.74
CA LYS A 282 7.76 35.92 -14.45
C LYS A 282 8.49 34.58 -14.33
N VAL A 283 9.82 34.60 -14.42
CA VAL A 283 10.66 33.41 -14.29
C VAL A 283 10.66 32.92 -12.84
N LYS A 284 10.75 33.83 -11.86
CA LYS A 284 10.61 33.46 -10.44
C LYS A 284 9.33 32.70 -10.17
N GLN A 285 8.18 33.20 -10.66
CA GLN A 285 6.89 32.57 -10.44
C GLN A 285 6.79 31.20 -11.12
N ALA A 286 7.31 31.07 -12.35
CA ALA A 286 7.39 29.79 -13.04
C ALA A 286 8.25 28.77 -12.25
N LEU A 287 9.42 29.20 -11.74
CA LEU A 287 10.31 28.34 -10.97
C LEU A 287 9.75 27.99 -9.58
N LYS A 288 9.04 28.89 -8.91
CA LYS A 288 8.30 28.61 -7.67
C LYS A 288 7.24 27.54 -7.90
N THR A 289 6.48 27.66 -8.99
CA THR A 289 5.48 26.67 -9.39
C THR A 289 6.13 25.31 -9.66
N ARG A 290 7.29 25.31 -10.34
CA ARG A 290 8.05 24.10 -10.61
C ARG A 290 8.57 23.47 -9.32
N LEU A 291 9.18 24.25 -8.43
CA LEU A 291 9.65 23.78 -7.11
C LEU A 291 8.49 23.18 -6.30
N ALA A 292 7.32 23.84 -6.29
CA ALA A 292 6.13 23.30 -5.63
C ALA A 292 5.72 21.92 -6.18
N SER A 293 5.83 21.71 -7.49
CA SER A 293 5.62 20.39 -8.10
C SER A 293 6.60 19.33 -7.58
N TYR A 294 7.89 19.65 -7.47
CA TYR A 294 8.90 18.73 -6.91
C TYR A 294 8.64 18.45 -5.42
N ASN A 295 8.21 19.48 -4.67
CA ASN A 295 7.83 19.36 -3.27
C ASN A 295 6.66 18.39 -3.07
N ASN A 296 5.65 18.49 -3.92
CA ASN A 296 4.50 17.57 -3.91
C ASN A 296 4.92 16.15 -4.29
N GLU A 297 5.72 15.97 -5.34
CA GLU A 297 6.20 14.65 -5.75
C GLU A 297 7.04 13.98 -4.65
N TYR A 298 7.93 14.74 -3.99
CA TYR A 298 8.67 14.23 -2.84
C TYR A 298 7.75 13.79 -1.71
N ALA A 299 6.71 14.58 -1.39
CA ALA A 299 5.72 14.21 -0.38
C ALA A 299 4.98 12.91 -0.75
N PHE A 300 4.61 12.71 -2.02
CA PHE A 300 3.99 11.46 -2.49
C PHE A 300 4.94 10.26 -2.36
N ILE A 301 6.21 10.41 -2.71
CA ILE A 301 7.22 9.34 -2.58
C ILE A 301 7.45 9.00 -1.12
N LEU A 302 7.60 10.02 -0.27
CA LEU A 302 7.72 9.88 1.18
C LEU A 302 6.52 9.13 1.74
N ARG A 303 5.31 9.56 1.37
CA ARG A 303 4.06 8.90 1.75
C ARG A 303 4.03 7.43 1.34
N GLY A 304 4.48 7.11 0.12
CA GLY A 304 4.56 5.75 -0.40
C GLY A 304 5.43 4.81 0.44
N ALA A 305 6.47 5.31 1.12
CA ALA A 305 7.27 4.50 2.03
C ALA A 305 6.47 4.01 3.25
N PHE A 306 5.51 4.81 3.73
CA PHE A 306 4.66 4.50 4.90
C PHE A 306 3.48 3.56 4.57
N ASN A 307 3.33 3.14 3.31
CA ASN A 307 2.33 2.15 2.90
C ASN A 307 2.77 0.70 3.16
N ALA A 308 4.01 0.46 3.63
CA ALA A 308 4.44 -0.87 4.02
C ALA A 308 3.81 -1.31 5.35
N SER A 309 3.61 -2.62 5.51
CA SER A 309 3.22 -3.22 6.78
C SER A 309 4.45 -3.43 7.68
N GLY A 310 4.37 -2.93 8.91
CA GLY A 310 5.43 -3.06 9.92
C GLY A 310 6.52 -1.98 9.85
N ALA A 311 7.02 -1.58 11.01
CA ALA A 311 7.92 -0.45 11.16
C ALA A 311 9.24 -0.62 10.39
N ASP A 312 9.87 -1.79 10.47
CA ASP A 312 11.15 -2.04 9.80
C ASP A 312 11.06 -1.98 8.27
N ASN A 313 9.93 -2.41 7.71
CA ASN A 313 9.70 -2.32 6.26
C ASN A 313 9.49 -0.86 5.83
N ILE A 314 8.75 -0.07 6.62
CA ILE A 314 8.59 1.37 6.40
C ILE A 314 9.96 2.04 6.42
N TYR A 315 10.77 1.77 7.44
CA TYR A 315 12.14 2.28 7.53
C TYR A 315 13.00 1.91 6.32
N SER A 316 13.02 0.63 5.92
CA SER A 316 13.79 0.16 4.77
C SER A 316 13.36 0.84 3.46
N ARG A 317 12.06 1.07 3.25
CA ARG A 317 11.56 1.83 2.09
C ARG A 317 11.92 3.30 2.18
N PHE A 318 11.82 3.88 3.37
CA PHE A 318 12.14 5.28 3.61
C PHE A 318 13.59 5.60 3.25
N MET A 319 14.53 4.76 3.71
CA MET A 319 15.96 4.94 3.43
C MET A 319 16.35 4.74 1.97
N LYS A 320 15.47 4.14 1.15
CA LYS A 320 15.67 3.99 -0.30
C LYS A 320 15.19 5.20 -1.11
N ILE A 321 14.56 6.19 -0.47
CA ILE A 321 14.12 7.40 -1.15
C ILE A 321 15.36 8.19 -1.61
N ASN A 322 15.54 8.28 -2.92
CA ASN A 322 16.66 9.01 -3.54
C ASN A 322 16.17 10.15 -4.44
N TYR A 323 15.25 10.97 -3.92
CA TYR A 323 14.67 12.09 -4.67
C TYR A 323 15.50 13.38 -4.57
N ILE A 324 16.52 13.42 -3.70
CA ILE A 324 17.43 14.57 -3.57
C ILE A 324 18.11 14.92 -4.90
N ASN A 325 18.43 13.92 -5.74
CA ASN A 325 19.03 14.13 -7.05
C ASN A 325 18.13 14.94 -7.99
N ALA A 326 16.80 14.79 -7.87
CA ALA A 326 15.86 15.59 -8.65
C ALA A 326 15.96 17.08 -8.29
N TYR A 327 16.08 17.39 -7.00
CA TYR A 327 16.33 18.76 -6.52
C TYR A 327 17.71 19.28 -6.94
N ILE A 328 18.77 18.47 -6.82
CA ILE A 328 20.11 18.87 -7.27
C ILE A 328 20.11 19.22 -8.76
N ASN A 329 19.42 18.43 -9.58
CA ASN A 329 19.28 18.71 -11.01
C ASN A 329 18.46 19.97 -11.27
N LEU A 330 17.36 20.19 -10.54
CA LEU A 330 16.59 21.43 -10.61
C LEU A 330 17.47 22.65 -10.26
N LYS A 331 18.24 22.57 -9.18
CA LYS A 331 19.19 23.61 -8.77
C LYS A 331 20.21 23.94 -9.85
N LYS A 332 20.80 22.93 -10.49
CA LYS A 332 21.73 23.13 -11.62
C LYS A 332 21.06 23.89 -12.77
N LYS A 333 19.82 23.53 -13.14
CA LYS A 333 19.07 24.24 -14.19
C LYS A 333 18.77 25.69 -13.82
N ILE A 334 18.44 25.96 -12.56
CA ILE A 334 18.18 27.32 -12.06
C ILE A 334 19.42 28.21 -12.15
N ARG A 335 20.60 27.62 -11.91
CA ARG A 335 21.89 28.32 -12.00
C ARG A 335 22.46 28.39 -13.41
N ASP A 336 21.81 27.79 -14.41
CA ASP A 336 22.24 27.92 -15.80
C ASP A 336 22.04 29.38 -16.24
N PRO A 337 23.03 30.03 -16.87
CA PRO A 337 22.86 31.38 -17.43
C PRO A 337 21.68 31.48 -18.41
N ARG A 338 21.29 30.36 -19.03
CA ARG A 338 20.12 30.20 -19.90
C ARG A 338 18.91 29.66 -19.15
N VAL A 339 18.79 29.87 -17.84
CA VAL A 339 17.59 29.53 -17.05
C VAL A 339 16.32 30.17 -17.62
N LEU A 340 16.47 31.33 -18.27
CA LEU A 340 15.42 32.05 -18.99
C LEU A 340 15.01 31.36 -20.30
N ASP A 341 15.85 30.47 -20.82
CA ASP A 341 15.59 29.71 -22.03
C ASP A 341 14.70 28.50 -21.73
N VAL A 342 13.50 28.50 -22.33
CA VAL A 342 12.54 27.39 -22.27
C VAL A 342 13.19 26.08 -22.70
N TYR A 343 14.14 26.12 -23.63
CA TYR A 343 14.89 24.96 -24.11
C TYR A 343 15.64 24.22 -22.98
N THR A 344 16.16 24.94 -21.99
CA THR A 344 16.87 24.37 -20.81
C THR A 344 15.96 23.48 -19.96
N TRP A 345 14.64 23.64 -20.08
CA TRP A 345 13.62 22.96 -19.29
C TRP A 345 12.97 21.75 -19.96
N LEU A 346 13.26 21.54 -21.25
CA LEU A 346 12.78 20.40 -22.02
C LEU A 346 13.55 19.10 -21.69
N SER A 347 12.89 17.94 -21.89
CA SER A 347 13.58 16.65 -21.92
C SER A 347 14.49 16.57 -23.15
N ASP A 348 15.43 15.63 -23.19
CA ASP A 348 16.29 15.48 -24.37
C ASP A 348 15.50 15.03 -25.62
N GLU A 349 14.40 14.30 -25.42
CA GLU A 349 13.43 13.96 -26.47
C GLU A 349 12.68 15.20 -26.99
N ASP A 350 12.17 16.03 -26.07
CA ASP A 350 11.48 17.27 -26.38
C ASP A 350 12.40 18.25 -27.13
N LYS A 351 13.68 18.35 -26.72
CA LYS A 351 14.70 19.15 -27.41
C LYS A 351 14.89 18.66 -28.84
N GLY A 352 15.02 17.35 -29.05
CA GLY A 352 15.16 16.77 -30.39
C GLY A 352 13.95 17.05 -31.30
N VAL A 353 12.75 17.21 -30.74
CA VAL A 353 11.57 17.68 -31.51
C VAL A 353 11.69 19.16 -31.85
N ILE A 354 12.08 19.99 -30.89
CA ILE A 354 12.28 21.42 -31.11
C ILE A 354 13.37 21.68 -32.16
N ASP A 355 14.48 20.96 -32.13
CA ASP A 355 15.57 21.10 -33.11
C ASP A 355 15.07 20.82 -34.54
N LYS A 356 14.16 19.85 -34.71
CA LYS A 356 13.52 19.55 -36.01
C LYS A 356 12.60 20.69 -36.45
N ILE A 357 11.80 21.22 -35.53
CA ILE A 357 10.91 22.37 -35.81
C ILE A 357 11.76 23.59 -36.19
N GLN A 358 12.80 23.87 -35.41
CA GLN A 358 13.75 24.95 -35.65
C GLN A 358 14.36 24.83 -37.04
N GLY A 359 14.92 23.67 -37.39
CA GLY A 359 15.51 23.44 -38.72
C GLY A 359 14.54 23.73 -39.87
N ILE A 360 13.25 23.45 -39.71
CA ILE A 360 12.24 23.78 -40.73
C ILE A 360 11.98 25.29 -40.82
N VAL A 361 11.82 25.96 -39.69
CA VAL A 361 11.44 27.40 -39.69
C VAL A 361 12.62 28.32 -40.01
N THR A 362 13.86 27.87 -39.73
CA THR A 362 15.09 28.61 -40.05
C THR A 362 15.67 28.29 -41.44
N ASP A 363 15.25 27.20 -42.09
CA ASP A 363 15.69 26.89 -43.46
C ASP A 363 15.05 27.82 -44.50
N SER A 364 15.84 28.71 -45.10
CA SER A 364 15.40 29.68 -46.09
C SER A 364 14.84 29.07 -47.38
N ASN A 365 15.12 27.80 -47.69
CA ASN A 365 14.64 27.15 -48.91
C ASN A 365 13.18 26.70 -48.78
N ILE A 366 12.70 26.49 -47.54
CA ILE A 366 11.31 26.12 -47.29
C ILE A 366 10.46 27.39 -47.28
N GLY A 367 9.34 27.40 -47.99
CA GLY A 367 8.36 28.50 -47.91
C GLY A 367 8.74 29.82 -48.59
N HIS A 368 9.96 29.95 -49.13
CA HIS A 368 10.42 31.15 -49.85
C HIS A 368 9.46 31.59 -50.96
N ALA A 369 9.04 30.65 -51.82
CA ALA A 369 8.10 30.92 -52.91
C ALA A 369 6.69 31.34 -52.43
N LYS A 370 6.38 31.14 -51.14
CA LYS A 370 5.12 31.57 -50.51
C LYS A 370 5.29 32.85 -49.68
N GLY A 371 6.50 33.41 -49.60
CA GLY A 371 6.81 34.59 -48.80
C GLY A 371 6.76 34.35 -47.29
N TYR A 372 6.97 33.10 -46.83
CA TYR A 372 6.98 32.80 -45.40
C TYR A 372 8.25 33.32 -44.73
N LYS A 373 8.11 33.83 -43.50
CA LYS A 373 9.21 34.28 -42.65
C LYS A 373 10.23 33.15 -42.45
N THR A 374 11.49 33.49 -42.57
CA THR A 374 12.61 32.65 -42.14
C THR A 374 13.13 33.20 -40.83
N TYR A 375 13.06 32.39 -39.77
CA TYR A 375 13.53 32.78 -38.46
C TYR A 375 15.05 32.65 -38.38
N THR A 376 15.70 33.52 -37.61
CA THR A 376 17.01 33.24 -37.04
C THR A 376 16.88 32.34 -35.80
N ASP A 377 17.96 31.69 -35.39
CA ASP A 377 17.97 30.90 -34.15
C ASP A 377 17.59 31.74 -32.93
N SER A 378 18.03 33.01 -32.89
CA SER A 378 17.68 33.94 -31.82
C SER A 378 16.18 34.23 -31.79
N GLU A 379 15.59 34.60 -32.94
CA GLU A 379 14.15 34.90 -33.01
C GLU A 379 13.28 33.70 -32.65
N PHE A 380 13.71 32.49 -33.03
CA PHE A 380 12.99 31.27 -32.67
C PHE A 380 13.08 30.99 -31.17
N ASN A 381 14.26 31.15 -30.57
CA ASN A 381 14.43 30.99 -29.12
C ASN A 381 13.61 32.05 -28.34
N ASP A 382 13.59 33.30 -28.81
CA ASP A 382 12.77 34.35 -28.22
C ASP A 382 11.28 34.04 -28.30
N LEU A 383 10.82 33.46 -29.42
CA LEU A 383 9.44 32.95 -29.54
C LEU A 383 9.14 31.89 -28.48
N LEU A 384 10.00 30.87 -28.33
CA LEU A 384 9.81 29.82 -27.33
C LEU A 384 9.79 30.39 -25.91
N ASN A 385 10.69 31.32 -25.61
CA ASN A 385 10.77 31.97 -24.30
C ASN A 385 9.52 32.78 -23.97
N ASN A 386 8.98 33.49 -24.97
CA ASN A 386 7.72 34.22 -24.81
C ASN A 386 6.51 33.30 -24.61
N LEU A 387 6.46 32.18 -25.33
CA LEU A 387 5.41 31.17 -25.19
C LEU A 387 5.45 30.45 -23.83
N GLY A 388 6.67 30.23 -23.31
CA GLY A 388 6.90 29.50 -22.09
C GLY A 388 6.76 27.98 -22.26
N ALA A 389 7.32 27.23 -21.30
CA ALA A 389 7.45 25.78 -21.39
C ALA A 389 6.13 25.02 -21.61
N SER A 390 5.01 25.51 -21.05
CA SER A 390 3.71 24.85 -21.22
C SER A 390 3.23 24.87 -22.67
N LYS A 391 3.24 26.04 -23.31
CA LYS A 391 2.79 26.19 -24.71
C LYS A 391 3.75 25.49 -25.66
N THR A 392 5.06 25.59 -25.40
CA THR A 392 6.08 24.84 -26.16
C THR A 392 5.84 23.34 -26.12
N ARG A 393 5.51 22.75 -24.95
CA ARG A 393 5.19 21.31 -24.85
C ARG A 393 3.94 20.89 -25.61
N SER A 394 2.90 21.73 -25.61
CA SER A 394 1.71 21.46 -26.42
C SER A 394 2.02 21.48 -27.92
N MET A 395 2.91 22.37 -28.38
CA MET A 395 3.39 22.38 -29.77
C MET A 395 4.20 21.13 -30.11
N ILE A 396 5.08 20.70 -29.19
CA ILE A 396 5.81 19.41 -29.32
C ILE A 396 4.83 18.25 -29.45
N THR A 397 3.79 18.24 -28.62
CA THR A 397 2.76 17.18 -28.62
C THR A 397 2.01 17.14 -29.96
N ALA A 398 1.64 18.30 -30.51
CA ALA A 398 1.00 18.38 -31.82
C ALA A 398 1.91 17.84 -32.94
N PHE A 399 3.20 18.18 -32.91
CA PHE A 399 4.18 17.66 -33.86
C PHE A 399 4.38 16.14 -33.73
N LEU A 400 4.45 15.62 -32.50
CA LEU A 400 4.56 14.17 -32.26
C LEU A 400 3.32 13.42 -32.75
N ARG A 401 2.11 13.96 -32.52
CA ARG A 401 0.86 13.40 -33.05
C ARG A 401 0.89 13.30 -34.57
N ALA A 402 1.38 14.34 -35.26
CA ALA A 402 1.50 14.33 -36.71
C ALA A 402 2.44 13.22 -37.21
N ASN A 403 3.56 12.99 -36.52
CA ASN A 403 4.48 11.90 -36.83
C ASN A 403 3.83 10.52 -36.63
N VAL A 404 3.10 10.32 -35.52
CA VAL A 404 2.38 9.05 -35.26
C VAL A 404 1.38 8.76 -36.39
N LEU A 405 0.57 9.74 -36.79
CA LEU A 405 -0.40 9.56 -37.88
C LEU A 405 0.30 9.26 -39.21
N ARG A 406 1.45 9.88 -39.48
CA ARG A 406 2.27 9.59 -40.66
C ARG A 406 2.78 8.16 -40.65
N GLU A 407 3.35 7.67 -39.54
CA GLU A 407 3.84 6.29 -39.44
C GLU A 407 2.69 5.28 -39.60
N MET A 408 1.53 5.53 -38.99
CA MET A 408 0.33 4.70 -39.15
C MET A 408 -0.14 4.60 -40.61
N ALA A 409 -0.07 5.71 -41.36
CA ALA A 409 -0.41 5.70 -42.78
C ALA A 409 0.62 4.91 -43.60
N LEU A 410 1.92 5.06 -43.31
CA LEU A 410 2.98 4.31 -43.98
C LEU A 410 2.84 2.80 -43.73
N GLU A 411 2.55 2.40 -42.50
CA GLU A 411 2.28 1.01 -42.13
C GLU A 411 1.09 0.46 -42.92
N ALA A 412 -0.01 1.23 -43.03
CA ALA A 412 -1.17 0.84 -43.83
C ALA A 412 -0.83 0.69 -45.32
N ILE A 413 0.01 1.56 -45.89
CA ILE A 413 0.45 1.45 -47.30
C ILE A 413 1.26 0.17 -47.51
N ASN A 414 2.08 -0.21 -46.52
CA ASN A 414 2.93 -1.39 -46.62
C ASN A 414 2.12 -2.69 -46.71
N THR A 415 0.90 -2.73 -46.15
CA THR A 415 -0.01 -3.90 -46.26
C THR A 415 -0.66 -4.04 -47.64
N VAL A 416 -0.68 -2.96 -48.45
CA VAL A 416 -1.24 -3.01 -49.81
C VAL A 416 -0.32 -3.86 -50.71
N PRO A 417 -0.87 -4.82 -51.48
CA PRO A 417 -0.10 -5.58 -52.47
C PRO A 417 0.58 -4.70 -53.51
N ALA A 418 1.71 -5.17 -54.06
CA ALA A 418 2.44 -4.44 -55.10
C ALA A 418 1.57 -4.24 -56.36
N GLY A 419 1.51 -3.01 -56.86
CA GLY A 419 0.72 -2.65 -58.03
C GLY A 419 0.36 -1.16 -58.05
N THR A 420 -0.50 -0.78 -58.99
CA THR A 420 -0.88 0.62 -59.24
C THR A 420 -1.48 1.30 -58.01
N ALA A 421 -2.29 0.59 -57.23
CA ALA A 421 -2.90 1.13 -56.01
C ALA A 421 -1.85 1.51 -54.96
N LYS A 422 -0.90 0.62 -54.66
CA LYS A 422 0.20 0.91 -53.73
C LYS A 422 1.04 2.09 -54.21
N GLN A 423 1.36 2.15 -55.51
CA GLN A 423 2.12 3.25 -56.08
C GLN A 423 1.37 4.60 -55.93
N ASN A 424 0.06 4.61 -56.15
CA ASN A 424 -0.76 5.81 -55.98
C ASN A 424 -0.80 6.28 -54.52
N PHE A 425 -0.94 5.36 -53.56
CA PHE A 425 -0.88 5.71 -52.14
C PHE A 425 0.51 6.19 -51.74
N GLN A 426 1.58 5.54 -52.21
CA GLN A 426 2.95 5.97 -51.95
C GLN A 426 3.22 7.38 -52.50
N ASN A 427 2.75 7.67 -53.70
CA ASN A 427 2.88 9.00 -54.31
C ASN A 427 2.12 10.06 -53.50
N ARG A 428 0.88 9.78 -53.07
CA ARG A 428 0.10 10.67 -52.19
C ARG A 428 0.81 10.88 -50.85
N PHE A 429 1.34 9.80 -50.25
CA PHE A 429 2.04 9.85 -48.97
C PHE A 429 3.30 10.69 -49.04
N ASN A 430 4.11 10.50 -50.10
CA ASN A 430 5.31 11.29 -50.34
C ASN A 430 4.96 12.77 -50.54
N ALA A 431 3.89 13.08 -51.29
CA ALA A 431 3.43 14.45 -51.49
C ALA A 431 2.99 15.12 -50.16
N LEU A 432 2.24 14.41 -49.32
CA LEU A 432 1.83 14.92 -47.99
C LEU A 432 3.03 15.08 -47.06
N SER A 433 3.94 14.11 -47.03
CA SER A 433 5.14 14.16 -46.18
C SER A 433 6.06 15.31 -46.57
N ASN A 434 6.30 15.50 -47.87
CA ASN A 434 7.09 16.63 -48.38
C ASN A 434 6.39 17.98 -48.13
N GLY A 435 5.05 18.00 -48.20
CA GLY A 435 4.26 19.20 -47.92
C GLY A 435 4.17 19.59 -46.45
N TYR A 436 4.47 18.68 -45.52
CA TYR A 436 4.32 18.93 -44.08
C TYR A 436 5.29 20.00 -43.56
N ALA A 437 6.56 19.98 -44.00
CA ALA A 437 7.53 20.99 -43.60
C ALA A 437 7.12 22.40 -44.08
N LEU A 438 6.60 22.49 -45.31
CA LEU A 438 6.05 23.74 -45.85
C LEU A 438 4.82 24.20 -45.06
N ARG A 439 3.91 23.28 -44.70
CA ARG A 439 2.75 23.59 -43.86
C ARG A 439 3.19 24.14 -42.51
N LEU A 440 4.09 23.44 -41.82
CA LEU A 440 4.61 23.84 -40.52
C LEU A 440 5.23 25.22 -40.58
N LYS A 441 6.08 25.50 -41.56
CA LYS A 441 6.67 26.84 -41.73
C LYS A 441 5.61 27.92 -41.94
N GLY A 442 4.52 27.62 -42.65
CA GLY A 442 3.37 28.50 -42.81
C GLY A 442 2.65 28.81 -41.49
N LEU A 443 2.58 27.86 -40.55
CA LEU A 443 1.96 28.07 -39.22
C LEU A 443 2.76 29.05 -38.35
N PHE A 444 4.08 29.12 -38.56
CA PHE A 444 4.98 30.07 -37.90
C PHE A 444 5.04 31.45 -38.59
N ASN A 445 4.34 31.62 -39.71
CA ASN A 445 4.29 32.88 -40.46
C ASN A 445 3.24 33.85 -39.91
N SER A 446 3.33 34.17 -38.61
CA SER A 446 2.50 35.16 -37.92
C SER A 446 3.38 36.08 -37.07
N LEU A 447 2.89 37.30 -36.81
CA LEU A 447 3.59 38.29 -35.99
C LEU A 447 3.30 38.14 -34.49
N ASN A 448 2.28 37.35 -34.13
CA ASN A 448 1.88 37.14 -32.73
C ASN A 448 2.21 35.71 -32.29
N HIS A 449 3.00 35.58 -31.22
CA HIS A 449 3.42 34.31 -30.65
C HIS A 449 2.23 33.40 -30.27
N ASP A 450 1.18 33.95 -29.66
CA ASP A 450 0.01 33.17 -29.26
C ASP A 450 -0.77 32.65 -30.47
N MET A 451 -0.84 33.43 -31.55
CA MET A 451 -1.45 32.96 -32.80
C MET A 451 -0.64 31.83 -33.46
N ILE A 452 0.70 31.87 -33.36
CA ILE A 452 1.56 30.77 -33.83
C ILE A 452 1.24 29.51 -33.02
N TYR A 453 1.20 29.64 -31.69
CA TYR A 453 0.84 28.55 -30.79
C TYR A 453 -0.52 27.92 -31.15
N ASP A 454 -1.56 28.76 -31.26
CA ASP A 454 -2.91 28.29 -31.58
C ASP A 454 -2.98 27.64 -32.97
N SER A 455 -2.25 28.17 -33.95
CA SER A 455 -2.19 27.61 -35.30
C SER A 455 -1.51 26.25 -35.34
N VAL A 456 -0.45 26.06 -34.55
CA VAL A 456 0.29 24.79 -34.48
C VAL A 456 -0.50 23.71 -33.75
N VAL A 457 -1.10 24.04 -32.61
CA VAL A 457 -1.83 23.05 -31.79
C VAL A 457 -3.13 22.61 -32.46
N ASN A 458 -3.79 23.49 -33.22
CA ASN A 458 -5.05 23.20 -33.89
C ASN A 458 -4.88 22.80 -35.37
N ASP A 459 -3.66 22.52 -35.84
CA ASP A 459 -3.44 22.14 -37.23
C ASP A 459 -3.98 20.74 -37.54
N GLU A 460 -4.87 20.66 -38.53
CA GLU A 460 -5.47 19.40 -38.98
C GLU A 460 -4.75 18.78 -40.19
N TYR A 461 -3.59 19.31 -40.61
CA TYR A 461 -2.91 18.81 -41.80
C TYR A 461 -2.59 17.32 -41.69
N SER A 462 -2.20 16.86 -40.50
CA SER A 462 -1.87 15.46 -40.23
C SER A 462 -3.07 14.51 -40.32
N GLU A 463 -4.30 15.02 -40.20
CA GLU A 463 -5.52 14.21 -40.36
C GLU A 463 -5.66 13.67 -41.79
N LYS A 464 -4.94 14.23 -42.78
CA LYS A 464 -4.84 13.68 -44.13
C LYS A 464 -4.13 12.31 -44.16
N PHE A 465 -3.18 12.07 -43.26
CA PHE A 465 -2.57 10.74 -43.11
C PHE A 465 -3.56 9.73 -42.53
N LEU A 466 -4.38 10.16 -41.56
CA LEU A 466 -5.44 9.31 -41.00
C LEU A 466 -6.47 8.93 -42.08
N ARG A 467 -6.96 9.91 -42.85
CA ARG A 467 -7.87 9.65 -43.98
C ARG A 467 -7.28 8.67 -45.00
N MET A 468 -5.98 8.75 -45.28
CA MET A 468 -5.31 7.81 -46.17
C MET A 468 -5.31 6.38 -45.63
N LYS A 469 -5.07 6.20 -44.33
CA LYS A 469 -5.20 4.90 -43.67
C LYS A 469 -6.63 4.36 -43.80
N ASP A 470 -7.64 5.20 -43.62
CA ASP A 470 -9.04 4.81 -43.76
C ASP A 470 -9.39 4.42 -45.22
N ASP A 471 -8.92 5.19 -46.21
CA ASP A 471 -9.06 4.87 -47.64
C ASP A 471 -8.52 3.46 -47.95
N ILE A 472 -7.35 3.12 -47.39
CA ILE A 472 -6.71 1.80 -47.59
C ILE A 472 -7.54 0.69 -46.94
N ARG A 473 -8.06 0.92 -45.73
CA ARG A 473 -8.92 -0.05 -45.04
C ARG A 473 -10.18 -0.37 -45.85
N HIS A 474 -10.79 0.65 -46.46
CA HIS A 474 -11.97 0.49 -47.32
C HIS A 474 -11.65 -0.23 -48.65
N LEU A 475 -10.44 -0.04 -49.19
CA LEU A 475 -9.99 -0.81 -50.36
C LEU A 475 -9.91 -2.31 -50.04
N SER A 476 -9.35 -2.66 -48.88
CA SER A 476 -9.20 -4.06 -48.43
C SER A 476 -10.54 -4.74 -48.14
N SER A 477 -11.55 -4.02 -47.61
CA SER A 477 -12.88 -4.60 -47.39
C SER A 477 -13.61 -4.91 -48.70
N ASN A 478 -13.52 -4.01 -49.70
CA ASN A 478 -14.20 -4.21 -50.98
C ASN A 478 -13.58 -5.34 -51.82
N THR A 479 -12.28 -5.60 -51.66
CA THR A 479 -11.61 -6.74 -52.31
C THR A 479 -12.00 -8.07 -51.65
N ALA A 480 -12.22 -8.10 -50.33
CA ALA A 480 -12.72 -9.27 -49.61
C ALA A 480 -14.19 -9.61 -49.98
N ASP A 481 -15.07 -8.62 -50.11
CA ASP A 481 -16.47 -8.85 -50.52
C ASP A 481 -16.58 -9.33 -51.98
N SER A 482 -15.73 -8.83 -52.89
CA SER A 482 -15.72 -9.26 -54.29
C SER A 482 -15.26 -10.71 -54.51
N THR A 483 -14.42 -11.24 -53.60
CA THR A 483 -13.94 -12.62 -53.62
C THR A 483 -14.89 -13.59 -52.92
N ALA A 484 -15.75 -13.10 -52.01
CA ALA A 484 -16.82 -13.89 -51.40
C ALA A 484 -18.06 -14.04 -52.31
N SER A 485 -18.36 -13.05 -53.16
CA SER A 485 -19.49 -13.10 -54.11
C SER A 485 -19.21 -13.85 -55.43
N SER A 486 -18.01 -14.37 -55.63
CA SER A 486 -17.59 -15.07 -56.86
C SER A 486 -17.33 -16.57 -56.66
N ASN A 487 -17.75 -17.15 -55.54
CA ASN A 487 -17.73 -18.60 -55.28
C ASN A 487 -19.14 -19.22 -55.34
#